data_AF-A0A223I1D5-F1
#
_entry.id   AF-A0A223I1D5-F1
#
_cell.length_a   1.000
_cell.length_b   1.000
_cell.length_c   1.000
_cell.angle_alpha   90.00
_cell.angle_beta   90.00
_cell.angle_gamma   90.00
#
_symmetry.space_group_name_H-M   'P 1'
#
loop_
_entity.id
_entity.type
_entity.pdbx_description
1 polymer ?
#
loop_
_entity_poly.entity_id
_entity_poly.type
_entity_poly.pdbx_seq_one_letter_code
_entity_poly.pdbx_strand_id
1 'polypeptide(L)'
;MEIFFIYIIIGIILLLFFAYINNNLFFKRKLNLFSWYFIGIVLSFIFPYIYCILTNNKFYYFPNDVYTIVVAFLVLFGSIILTYFGYLIRKKKFNNISDITIKTNLIYFWISKLILFYSVFISLYSLILVILNKNIITNNMDLRNIVFSKLDFITLHGTLITLPTAVSVYYFYNYINVKKRTYLYYFLFYFILSLISSFITGERSFLIISILLPFMLLYEKRGETRYLFLFLFITIVILILYAKFKVTLIYSNNAISDIIKKDIDMNWNLWYILNNSGLFSSKIISFPGSGYLYTILIFLPRTIAPFKGYSTTMQFTYYYGIQNSIPMGTYSINQMNWQYKFGIIQEALVNFGYFGIVYFSLLLGIILYYMENIHHKYKITYGILALISLVFPFTPFFTAITLLLPIVLAEIVLIKGEKYAEKKYA
;
A
#
# COMPACT_ATOMS: atom_id res chain seq x y z
N MET A 1 -25.27 -2.60 27.39
CA MET A 1 -23.88 -2.57 27.87
C MET A 1 -22.86 -2.74 26.75
N GLU A 2 -23.09 -3.63 25.77
CA GLU A 2 -22.12 -3.90 24.68
C GLU A 2 -21.82 -2.70 23.78
N ILE A 3 -22.82 -1.91 23.40
CA ILE A 3 -22.64 -0.68 22.61
C ILE A 3 -21.75 0.34 23.36
N PHE A 4 -21.96 0.49 24.66
CA PHE A 4 -21.14 1.37 25.50
C PHE A 4 -19.67 0.92 25.51
N PHE A 5 -19.42 -0.38 25.53
CA PHE A 5 -18.08 -0.95 25.48
C PHE A 5 -17.37 -0.68 24.13
N ILE A 6 -18.10 -0.73 23.01
CA ILE A 6 -17.56 -0.33 21.70
C ILE A 6 -17.07 1.11 21.73
N TYR A 7 -17.89 2.04 22.24
CA TYR A 7 -17.50 3.45 22.35
C TYR A 7 -16.31 3.67 23.27
N ILE A 8 -16.21 2.91 24.37
CA ILE A 8 -15.02 2.96 25.24
C ILE A 8 -13.77 2.54 24.48
N ILE A 9 -13.79 1.40 23.77
CA ILE A 9 -12.60 0.92 23.04
C ILE A 9 -12.21 1.92 21.95
N ILE A 10 -13.17 2.40 21.16
CA ILE A 10 -12.92 3.42 20.13
C ILE A 10 -12.35 4.69 20.76
N GLY A 11 -12.91 5.13 21.90
CA GLY A 11 -12.43 6.28 22.66
C GLY A 11 -10.99 6.11 23.12
N ILE A 12 -10.63 4.92 23.63
CA ILE A 12 -9.25 4.60 24.03
C ILE A 12 -8.32 4.62 22.82
N ILE A 13 -8.70 3.99 21.70
CA ILE A 13 -7.87 3.99 20.49
C ILE A 13 -7.65 5.42 19.99
N LEU A 14 -8.70 6.23 19.92
CA LEU A 14 -8.61 7.64 19.51
C LEU A 14 -7.76 8.45 20.48
N LEU A 15 -7.89 8.25 21.78
CA LEU A 15 -7.09 8.94 22.79
C LEU A 15 -5.60 8.59 22.63
N LEU A 16 -5.27 7.31 22.48
CA LEU A 16 -3.90 6.86 22.21
C LEU A 16 -3.37 7.40 20.88
N PHE A 17 -4.22 7.43 19.85
CA PHE A 17 -3.90 8.01 18.55
C PHE A 17 -3.55 9.49 18.68
N PHE A 18 -4.43 10.30 19.27
CA PHE A 18 -4.18 11.72 19.45
C PHE A 18 -2.96 11.97 20.32
N ALA A 19 -2.80 11.27 21.45
CA ALA A 19 -1.63 11.42 22.32
C ALA A 19 -0.33 11.10 21.56
N TYR A 20 -0.29 10.00 20.82
CA TYR A 20 0.89 9.55 20.11
C TYR A 20 1.23 10.42 18.88
N ILE A 21 0.23 10.74 18.05
CA ILE A 21 0.38 11.54 16.84
C ILE A 21 0.69 13.00 17.20
N ASN A 22 0.00 13.58 18.18
CA ASN A 22 0.30 14.95 18.62
C ASN A 22 1.71 15.03 19.19
N ASN A 23 2.15 14.03 19.96
CA ASN A 23 3.53 14.00 20.44
C ASN A 23 4.54 14.05 19.27
N ASN A 24 4.33 13.24 18.24
CA ASN A 24 5.23 13.19 17.09
C ASN A 24 5.14 14.42 16.16
N LEU A 25 3.94 14.98 15.94
CA LEU A 25 3.74 16.16 15.10
C LEU A 25 4.21 17.45 15.79
N PHE A 26 3.82 17.70 17.03
CA PHE A 26 4.10 18.98 17.69
C PHE A 26 5.51 19.03 18.27
N PHE A 27 5.97 17.97 18.94
CA PHE A 27 7.27 17.99 19.60
C PHE A 27 8.41 17.53 18.68
N LYS A 28 8.19 16.53 17.82
CA LYS A 28 9.24 16.00 16.94
C LYS A 28 9.18 16.53 15.50
N ARG A 29 8.07 17.17 15.11
CA ARG A 29 7.79 17.63 13.74
C ARG A 29 7.97 16.56 12.66
N LYS A 30 7.86 15.28 13.06
CA LYS A 30 8.09 14.12 12.20
C LYS A 30 7.23 12.95 12.65
N LEU A 31 6.55 12.33 11.69
CA LEU A 31 5.84 11.07 11.87
C LEU A 31 6.79 9.90 11.61
N ASN A 32 6.91 9.00 12.58
CA ASN A 32 7.61 7.73 12.36
C ASN A 32 6.71 6.73 11.63
N LEU A 33 7.27 5.62 11.14
CA LEU A 33 6.52 4.66 10.33
C LEU A 33 5.37 3.99 11.10
N PHE A 34 5.51 3.79 12.41
CA PHE A 34 4.39 3.35 13.25
C PHE A 34 3.26 4.39 13.29
N SER A 35 3.57 5.69 13.30
CA SER A 35 2.55 6.74 13.23
C SER A 35 1.74 6.63 11.93
N TRP A 36 2.40 6.40 10.81
CA TRP A 36 1.74 6.22 9.51
C TRP A 36 0.85 4.98 9.47
N TYR A 37 1.32 3.86 10.02
CA TYR A 37 0.50 2.67 10.20
C TYR A 37 -0.74 2.94 11.07
N PHE A 38 -0.56 3.65 12.19
CA PHE A 38 -1.68 3.96 13.08
C PHE A 38 -2.69 4.91 12.42
N ILE A 39 -2.24 5.90 11.65
CA ILE A 39 -3.10 6.74 10.80
C ILE A 39 -3.90 5.86 9.84
N GLY A 40 -3.26 4.88 9.19
CA GLY A 40 -3.94 3.93 8.32
C GLY A 40 -5.08 3.19 9.02
N ILE A 41 -4.84 2.67 10.24
CA ILE A 41 -5.86 1.95 11.03
C ILE A 41 -7.05 2.86 11.39
N VAL A 42 -6.78 4.09 11.82
CA VAL A 42 -7.84 5.06 12.13
C VAL A 42 -8.65 5.38 10.88
N LEU A 43 -7.99 5.61 9.75
CA LEU A 43 -8.64 5.90 8.48
C LEU A 43 -9.48 4.71 7.97
N SER A 44 -9.02 3.48 8.11
CA SER A 44 -9.69 2.30 7.52
C SER A 44 -10.80 1.70 8.38
N PHE A 45 -10.73 1.84 9.71
CA PHE A 45 -11.68 1.21 10.63
C PHE A 45 -12.47 2.23 11.45
N ILE A 46 -11.80 3.15 12.15
CA ILE A 46 -12.48 4.03 13.11
C ILE A 46 -13.28 5.11 12.40
N PHE A 47 -12.66 5.83 11.47
CA PHE A 47 -13.30 6.93 10.75
C PHE A 47 -14.56 6.45 9.99
N PRO A 48 -14.53 5.36 9.20
CA PRO A 48 -15.72 4.89 8.49
C PRO A 48 -16.82 4.40 9.42
N TYR A 49 -16.47 3.79 10.56
CA TYR A 49 -17.45 3.36 11.56
C TYR A 49 -18.19 4.56 12.18
N ILE A 50 -17.45 5.57 12.64
CA ILE A 50 -18.02 6.80 13.20
C ILE A 50 -18.86 7.53 12.15
N TYR A 51 -18.33 7.67 10.93
CA TYR A 51 -19.05 8.30 9.83
C TYR A 51 -20.39 7.61 9.57
N CYS A 52 -20.40 6.29 9.42
CA CYS A 52 -21.62 5.55 9.13
C CYS A 52 -22.67 5.67 10.23
N ILE A 53 -22.25 5.65 11.51
CA ILE A 53 -23.16 5.85 12.64
C ILE A 53 -23.73 7.26 12.67
N LEU A 54 -22.90 8.29 12.58
CA LEU A 54 -23.35 9.69 12.66
C LEU A 54 -24.28 10.08 11.50
N THR A 55 -24.09 9.45 10.34
CA THR A 55 -24.88 9.72 9.14
C THR A 55 -26.01 8.72 8.91
N ASN A 56 -26.25 7.78 9.84
CA ASN A 56 -27.20 6.68 9.69
C ASN A 56 -27.05 5.88 8.38
N ASN A 57 -25.82 5.80 7.86
CA ASN A 57 -25.51 5.04 6.67
C ASN A 57 -25.35 3.55 7.00
N LYS A 58 -26.04 2.68 6.26
CA LYS A 58 -25.93 1.23 6.41
C LYS A 58 -24.54 0.73 5.99
N PHE A 59 -23.92 -0.15 6.78
CA PHE A 59 -22.71 -0.87 6.39
C PHE A 59 -23.01 -1.88 5.27
N TYR A 60 -21.98 -2.29 4.53
CA TYR A 60 -22.10 -3.32 3.47
C TYR A 60 -22.45 -4.70 4.02
N TYR A 61 -21.81 -5.05 5.13
CA TYR A 61 -22.16 -6.16 5.98
C TYR A 61 -22.19 -5.62 7.40
N PHE A 62 -23.27 -5.92 8.10
CA PHE A 62 -23.42 -5.62 9.52
C PHE A 62 -23.70 -6.96 10.20
N PRO A 63 -22.90 -7.36 11.20
CA PRO A 63 -23.12 -8.64 11.87
C PRO A 63 -24.46 -8.62 12.60
N ASN A 64 -25.08 -9.80 12.73
CA ASN A 64 -26.34 -9.95 13.44
C ASN A 64 -26.18 -9.74 14.96
N ASP A 65 -24.94 -9.89 15.46
CA ASP A 65 -24.56 -9.79 16.85
C ASP A 65 -23.62 -8.60 17.09
N VAL A 66 -23.93 -7.79 18.10
CA VAL A 66 -23.09 -6.65 18.53
C VAL A 66 -21.75 -7.15 19.09
N TYR A 67 -21.72 -8.38 19.60
CA TYR A 67 -20.52 -9.05 20.10
C TYR A 67 -19.40 -9.12 19.06
N THR A 68 -19.69 -9.47 17.80
CA THR A 68 -18.69 -9.46 16.71
C THR A 68 -18.06 -8.08 16.50
N ILE A 69 -18.83 -7.01 16.64
CA ILE A 69 -18.31 -5.63 16.53
C ILE A 69 -17.35 -5.33 17.70
N VAL A 70 -17.73 -5.71 18.92
CA VAL A 70 -16.88 -5.58 20.12
C VAL A 70 -15.55 -6.34 19.92
N VAL A 71 -15.62 -7.60 19.50
CA VAL A 71 -14.44 -8.44 19.26
C VAL A 71 -13.55 -7.84 18.18
N ALA A 72 -14.12 -7.27 17.12
CA ALA A 72 -13.36 -6.62 16.07
C ALA A 72 -12.54 -5.44 16.59
N PHE A 73 -13.13 -4.57 17.41
CA PHE A 73 -12.40 -3.45 18.00
C PHE A 73 -11.37 -3.90 19.04
N LEU A 74 -11.63 -4.97 19.80
CA LEU A 74 -10.63 -5.60 20.67
C LEU A 74 -9.44 -6.17 19.88
N VAL A 75 -9.72 -6.85 18.76
CA VAL A 75 -8.70 -7.37 17.83
C VAL A 75 -7.86 -6.23 17.26
N LEU A 76 -8.49 -5.14 16.82
CA LEU A 76 -7.78 -3.96 16.32
C LEU A 76 -6.90 -3.34 17.41
N PHE A 77 -7.45 -3.14 18.62
CA PHE A 77 -6.72 -2.60 19.76
C PHE A 77 -5.52 -3.48 20.15
N GLY A 78 -5.73 -4.79 20.27
CA GLY A 78 -4.68 -5.76 20.54
C GLY A 78 -3.60 -5.77 19.46
N SER A 79 -4.00 -5.72 18.18
CA SER A 79 -3.07 -5.61 17.05
C SER A 79 -2.21 -4.35 17.11
N ILE A 80 -2.80 -3.18 17.44
CA ILE A 80 -2.05 -1.93 17.58
C ILE A 80 -1.00 -2.05 18.69
N ILE A 81 -1.39 -2.58 19.86
CA ILE A 81 -0.50 -2.77 21.01
C ILE A 81 0.65 -3.73 20.66
N LEU A 82 0.34 -4.89 20.07
CA LEU A 82 1.34 -5.88 19.69
C LEU A 82 2.30 -5.33 18.61
N THR A 83 1.77 -4.61 17.63
CA THR A 83 2.59 -3.93 16.61
C THR A 83 3.51 -2.89 17.25
N TYR A 84 3.02 -2.13 18.22
CA TYR A 84 3.83 -1.16 18.96
C TYR A 84 4.93 -1.85 19.77
N PHE A 85 4.63 -2.95 20.46
CA PHE A 85 5.64 -3.75 21.16
C PHE A 85 6.70 -4.29 20.19
N GLY A 86 6.30 -4.88 19.06
CA GLY A 86 7.21 -5.32 18.00
C GLY A 86 8.13 -4.19 17.51
N TYR A 87 7.58 -2.99 17.33
CA TYR A 87 8.32 -1.79 16.94
C TYR A 87 9.36 -1.34 18.00
N LEU A 88 9.06 -1.54 19.29
CA LEU A 88 9.97 -1.20 20.39
C LEU A 88 11.08 -2.22 20.64
N ILE A 89 10.82 -3.53 20.44
CA ILE A 89 11.72 -4.64 20.82
C ILE A 89 13.15 -4.49 20.25
N ARG A 90 13.33 -3.83 19.11
CA ARG A 90 14.66 -3.68 18.48
C ARG A 90 15.33 -2.32 18.61
N LYS A 91 14.70 -1.33 19.25
CA LYS A 91 15.25 0.04 19.35
C LYS A 91 16.60 0.11 20.09
N LYS A 92 17.02 -0.94 20.81
CA LYS A 92 18.24 -0.97 21.63
C LYS A 92 19.47 -1.65 21.02
N LYS A 93 19.44 -2.26 19.82
CA LYS A 93 20.52 -3.20 19.42
C LYS A 93 21.12 -3.12 18.00
N PHE A 94 20.85 -2.08 17.20
CA PHE A 94 21.42 -1.98 15.84
C PHE A 94 22.11 -0.62 15.59
N ASN A 95 23.21 -0.39 16.30
CA ASN A 95 24.28 0.45 15.80
C ASN A 95 25.35 -0.49 15.24
N ASN A 96 25.86 -0.19 14.04
CA ASN A 96 26.88 -0.93 13.29
C ASN A 96 26.33 -1.99 12.32
N ILE A 97 25.77 -1.52 11.20
CA ILE A 97 25.90 -2.26 9.93
C ILE A 97 26.95 -1.51 9.11
N SER A 98 28.10 -2.18 9.02
CA SER A 98 29.38 -1.78 8.47
C SER A 98 29.35 -1.18 7.06
N ASP A 99 30.39 -0.40 6.80
CA ASP A 99 30.69 0.26 5.53
C ASP A 99 30.77 -0.72 4.35
N ILE A 100 30.14 -0.31 3.24
CA ILE A 100 30.06 -1.07 2.00
C ILE A 100 31.35 -0.83 1.20
N THR A 101 32.06 -1.92 0.89
CA THR A 101 33.34 -1.93 0.14
C THR A 101 33.24 -1.30 -1.27
N ILE A 102 34.37 -0.87 -1.82
CA ILE A 102 34.46 -0.13 -3.10
C ILE A 102 33.97 -0.95 -4.31
N LYS A 103 34.20 -2.28 -4.36
CA LYS A 103 33.77 -3.14 -5.48
C LYS A 103 32.25 -3.20 -5.66
N THR A 104 31.50 -3.21 -4.55
CA THR A 104 30.02 -3.21 -4.60
C THR A 104 29.45 -1.93 -5.23
N ASN A 105 30.21 -0.82 -5.24
CA ASN A 105 29.72 0.47 -5.75
C ASN A 105 29.72 0.57 -7.30
N LEU A 106 30.59 -0.16 -8.00
CA LEU A 106 30.59 -0.21 -9.47
C LEU A 106 29.34 -0.91 -10.02
N ILE A 107 28.93 -2.02 -9.40
CA ILE A 107 27.72 -2.74 -9.79
C ILE A 107 26.49 -1.84 -9.60
N TYR A 108 26.38 -1.14 -8.47
CA TYR A 108 25.28 -0.19 -8.24
C TYR A 108 25.27 0.96 -9.25
N PHE A 109 26.42 1.42 -9.73
CA PHE A 109 26.49 2.42 -10.80
C PHE A 109 25.92 1.89 -12.11
N TRP A 110 26.28 0.69 -12.55
CA TRP A 110 25.72 0.12 -13.78
C TRP A 110 24.22 -0.17 -13.66
N ILE A 111 23.78 -0.72 -12.52
CA ILE A 111 22.36 -0.95 -12.27
C ILE A 111 21.60 0.37 -12.23
N SER A 112 22.15 1.45 -11.66
CA SER A 112 21.47 2.75 -11.66
C SER A 112 21.29 3.31 -13.08
N LYS A 113 22.29 3.16 -13.96
CA LYS A 113 22.15 3.51 -15.38
C LYS A 113 21.11 2.66 -16.10
N LEU A 114 21.06 1.35 -15.81
CA LEU A 114 20.03 0.45 -16.33
C LEU A 114 18.63 0.85 -15.86
N ILE A 115 18.45 1.23 -14.59
CA ILE A 115 17.17 1.71 -14.06
C ILE A 115 16.71 2.97 -14.82
N LEU A 116 17.60 3.94 -15.04
CA LEU A 116 17.28 5.15 -15.79
C LEU A 116 16.87 4.83 -17.24
N PHE A 117 17.68 4.02 -17.94
CA PHE A 117 17.41 3.62 -19.31
C PHE A 117 16.09 2.84 -19.43
N TYR A 118 15.87 1.87 -18.55
CA TYR A 118 14.68 1.03 -18.56
C TYR A 118 13.42 1.83 -18.21
N SER A 119 13.53 2.85 -17.34
CA SER A 119 12.43 3.77 -17.05
C SER A 119 11.97 4.55 -18.29
N VAL A 120 12.92 5.00 -19.12
CA VAL A 120 12.58 5.64 -20.40
C VAL A 120 11.99 4.63 -21.38
N PHE A 121 12.65 3.47 -21.53
CA PHE A 121 12.20 2.40 -22.43
C PHE A 121 10.77 1.96 -22.11
N ILE A 122 10.45 1.68 -20.84
CA ILE A 122 9.14 1.18 -20.46
C ILE A 122 8.05 2.21 -20.68
N SER A 123 8.33 3.50 -20.45
CA SER A 123 7.36 4.57 -20.69
C SER A 123 7.18 4.89 -22.18
N LEU A 124 8.23 4.77 -23.01
CA LEU A 124 8.09 4.88 -24.46
C LEU A 124 7.33 3.69 -25.05
N TYR A 125 7.66 2.48 -24.63
CA TYR A 125 6.94 1.27 -25.02
C TYR A 125 5.46 1.37 -24.66
N SER A 126 5.19 1.77 -23.43
CA SER A 126 3.87 2.13 -22.91
C SER A 126 3.14 3.14 -23.81
N LEU A 127 3.78 4.26 -24.14
CA LEU A 127 3.20 5.30 -25.00
C LEU A 127 2.90 4.79 -26.42
N ILE A 128 3.80 3.98 -27.01
CA ILE A 128 3.60 3.34 -28.31
C ILE A 128 2.37 2.43 -28.26
N LEU A 129 2.20 1.64 -27.20
CA LEU A 129 1.03 0.78 -27.04
C LEU A 129 -0.28 1.60 -26.97
N VAL A 130 -0.28 2.75 -26.29
CA VAL A 130 -1.45 3.65 -26.27
C VAL A 130 -1.75 4.18 -27.67
N ILE A 131 -0.74 4.60 -28.43
CA ILE A 131 -0.92 5.12 -29.78
C ILE A 131 -1.48 4.04 -30.72
N LEU A 132 -0.90 2.83 -30.69
CA LEU A 132 -1.32 1.72 -31.54
C LEU A 132 -2.74 1.23 -31.22
N ASN A 133 -3.20 1.42 -29.97
CA ASN A 133 -4.51 0.96 -29.52
C ASN A 133 -5.44 2.13 -29.17
N LYS A 134 -5.32 3.26 -29.88
CA LYS A 134 -6.07 4.50 -29.61
C LYS A 134 -7.58 4.28 -29.48
N ASN A 135 -8.13 3.38 -30.30
CA ASN A 135 -9.56 3.05 -30.34
C ASN A 135 -10.07 2.36 -29.06
N ILE A 136 -9.16 1.83 -28.25
CA ILE A 136 -9.44 1.05 -27.04
C ILE A 136 -9.08 1.86 -25.77
N ILE A 137 -8.57 3.10 -25.90
CA ILE A 137 -8.18 3.95 -24.74
C ILE A 137 -9.36 4.18 -23.77
N THR A 138 -10.58 4.27 -24.30
CA THR A 138 -11.80 4.39 -23.48
C THR A 138 -12.06 3.14 -22.63
N ASN A 139 -11.57 1.97 -23.08
CA ASN A 139 -11.60 0.70 -22.37
C ASN A 139 -10.21 0.33 -21.85
N ASN A 140 -9.73 1.06 -20.84
CA ASN A 140 -8.41 0.84 -20.23
C ASN A 140 -8.16 -0.64 -19.82
N MET A 141 -9.20 -1.41 -19.46
CA MET A 141 -9.06 -2.84 -19.17
C MET A 141 -8.58 -3.67 -20.37
N ASP A 142 -9.05 -3.37 -21.57
CA ASP A 142 -8.65 -4.09 -22.78
C ASP A 142 -7.21 -3.72 -23.17
N LEU A 143 -6.84 -2.44 -23.01
CA LEU A 143 -5.46 -1.98 -23.17
C LEU A 143 -4.51 -2.71 -22.20
N ARG A 144 -4.90 -2.78 -20.92
CA ARG A 144 -4.18 -3.53 -19.88
C ARG A 144 -4.05 -5.00 -20.28
N ASN A 145 -5.14 -5.64 -20.69
CA ASN A 145 -5.10 -7.03 -21.11
C ASN A 145 -4.14 -7.23 -22.29
N ILE A 146 -4.06 -6.31 -23.26
CA ILE A 146 -3.07 -6.40 -24.35
C ILE A 146 -1.63 -6.27 -23.82
N VAL A 147 -1.38 -5.36 -22.88
CA VAL A 147 -0.06 -5.14 -22.26
C VAL A 147 0.40 -6.37 -21.48
N PHE A 148 -0.50 -6.98 -20.70
CA PHE A 148 -0.17 -8.09 -19.80
C PHE A 148 -0.36 -9.48 -20.42
N SER A 149 -1.24 -9.67 -21.41
CA SER A 149 -1.45 -10.96 -22.09
C SER A 149 -0.34 -11.36 -23.06
N LYS A 150 0.41 -10.38 -23.58
CA LYS A 150 1.53 -10.65 -24.50
C LYS A 150 2.84 -10.99 -23.78
N LEU A 151 2.85 -11.02 -22.45
CA LEU A 151 4.05 -11.10 -21.63
C LEU A 151 3.90 -12.07 -20.44
N ASP A 152 3.42 -13.29 -20.70
CA ASP A 152 3.35 -14.38 -19.69
C ASP A 152 4.70 -14.68 -19.01
N PHE A 153 5.82 -14.32 -19.66
CA PHE A 153 7.18 -14.50 -19.11
C PHE A 153 7.66 -13.35 -18.22
N ILE A 154 6.91 -12.25 -18.08
CA ILE A 154 7.37 -11.05 -17.35
C ILE A 154 6.25 -10.47 -16.47
N THR A 155 5.81 -11.22 -15.46
CA THR A 155 5.16 -10.62 -14.26
C THR A 155 6.02 -9.52 -13.62
N LEU A 156 7.35 -9.56 -13.86
CA LEU A 156 8.31 -8.49 -13.62
C LEU A 156 7.93 -7.16 -14.31
N HIS A 157 7.24 -7.15 -15.44
CA HIS A 157 6.94 -5.93 -16.19
C HIS A 157 5.99 -5.04 -15.40
N GLY A 158 4.98 -5.62 -14.74
CA GLY A 158 4.09 -4.90 -13.82
C GLY A 158 4.86 -4.20 -12.69
N THR A 159 5.89 -4.87 -12.15
CA THR A 159 6.76 -4.25 -11.12
C THR A 159 7.71 -3.20 -11.70
N LEU A 160 8.22 -3.40 -12.92
CA LEU A 160 9.17 -2.48 -13.57
C LEU A 160 8.50 -1.22 -14.13
N ILE A 161 7.19 -1.27 -14.41
CA ILE A 161 6.39 -0.09 -14.75
C ILE A 161 6.45 0.98 -13.64
N THR A 162 6.78 0.60 -12.40
CA THR A 162 6.92 1.55 -11.28
C THR A 162 8.25 2.31 -11.27
N LEU A 163 9.24 1.91 -12.09
CA LEU A 163 10.57 2.53 -12.09
C LEU A 163 10.59 4.02 -12.44
N PRO A 164 9.81 4.53 -13.42
CA PRO A 164 9.73 5.97 -13.68
C PRO A 164 9.30 6.76 -12.44
N THR A 165 8.44 6.20 -11.59
CA THR A 165 8.04 6.82 -10.31
C THR A 165 9.23 6.90 -9.36
N ALA A 166 10.01 5.82 -9.21
CA ALA A 166 11.21 5.82 -8.36
C ALA A 166 12.25 6.85 -8.83
N VAL A 167 12.47 6.94 -10.15
CA VAL A 167 13.42 7.89 -10.74
C VAL A 167 12.93 9.34 -10.58
N SER A 168 11.63 9.60 -10.73
CA SER A 168 11.07 10.95 -10.52
C SER A 168 11.28 11.40 -9.07
N VAL A 169 10.98 10.53 -8.10
CA VAL A 169 11.18 10.78 -6.67
C VAL A 169 12.66 11.05 -6.35
N TYR A 170 13.58 10.30 -6.96
CA TYR A 170 15.01 10.52 -6.85
C TYR A 170 15.46 11.90 -7.33
N TYR A 171 15.05 12.31 -8.53
CA TYR A 171 15.40 13.64 -9.03
C TYR A 171 14.75 14.76 -8.24
N PHE A 172 13.52 14.56 -7.74
CA PHE A 172 12.87 15.52 -6.87
C PHE A 172 13.59 15.68 -5.53
N TYR A 173 14.02 14.57 -4.91
CA TYR A 173 14.82 14.58 -3.70
C TYR A 173 16.13 15.36 -3.89
N ASN A 174 16.86 15.09 -4.98
CA ASN A 174 18.09 15.81 -5.30
C ASN A 174 17.84 17.29 -5.61
N TYR A 175 16.73 17.64 -6.28
CA TYR A 175 16.32 19.02 -6.48
C TYR A 175 16.06 19.76 -5.16
N ILE A 176 15.31 19.15 -4.24
CA ILE A 176 15.01 19.78 -2.94
C ILE A 176 16.29 20.02 -2.11
N ASN A 177 17.28 19.14 -2.23
CA ASN A 177 18.53 19.24 -1.46
C ASN A 177 19.57 20.17 -2.09
N VAL A 178 19.82 20.03 -3.39
CA VAL A 178 20.91 20.75 -4.09
C VAL A 178 20.40 22.01 -4.79
N LYS A 179 19.09 22.10 -5.06
CA LYS A 179 18.42 23.23 -5.75
C LYS A 179 18.93 23.53 -7.18
N LYS A 180 19.57 22.56 -7.84
CA LYS A 180 19.98 22.66 -9.26
C LYS A 180 18.78 22.50 -10.20
N ARG A 181 18.62 23.41 -11.16
CA ARG A 181 17.53 23.37 -12.16
C ARG A 181 17.54 22.11 -13.02
N THR A 182 18.71 21.53 -13.29
CA THR A 182 18.83 20.27 -14.04
C THR A 182 18.05 19.13 -13.39
N TYR A 183 18.10 19.00 -12.07
CA TYR A 183 17.32 17.99 -11.35
C TYR A 183 15.82 18.25 -11.43
N LEU A 184 15.37 19.50 -11.48
CA LEU A 184 13.96 19.83 -11.70
C LEU A 184 13.49 19.39 -13.09
N TYR A 185 14.29 19.63 -14.13
CA TYR A 185 13.96 19.20 -15.49
C TYR A 185 13.87 17.68 -15.59
N TYR A 186 14.83 16.95 -15.01
CA TYR A 186 14.74 15.49 -14.96
C TYR A 186 13.56 15.01 -14.13
N PHE A 187 13.26 15.63 -12.99
CA PHE A 187 12.06 15.32 -12.22
C PHE A 187 10.79 15.46 -13.07
N LEU A 188 10.57 16.60 -13.71
CA LEU A 188 9.39 16.83 -14.53
C LEU A 188 9.28 15.83 -15.69
N PHE A 189 10.41 15.53 -16.33
CA PHE A 189 10.47 14.52 -17.39
C PHE A 189 10.04 13.13 -16.88
N TYR A 190 10.67 12.61 -15.83
CA TYR A 190 10.32 11.30 -15.28
C TYR A 190 8.95 11.27 -14.59
N PHE A 191 8.48 12.40 -14.07
CA PHE A 191 7.12 12.54 -13.54
C PHE A 191 6.09 12.33 -14.64
N ILE A 192 6.25 12.95 -15.82
CA ILE A 192 5.37 12.71 -16.97
C ILE A 192 5.44 11.24 -17.42
N LEU A 193 6.64 10.67 -17.50
CA LEU A 193 6.83 9.25 -17.83
C LEU A 193 6.10 8.32 -16.83
N SER A 194 6.11 8.66 -15.55
CA SER A 194 5.41 7.92 -14.50
C SER A 194 3.90 7.99 -14.65
N LEU A 195 3.34 9.15 -15.02
CA LEU A 195 1.90 9.31 -15.27
C LEU A 195 1.43 8.47 -16.47
N ILE A 196 2.21 8.44 -17.55
CA ILE A 196 1.91 7.61 -18.74
C ILE A 196 1.87 6.14 -18.35
N SER A 197 2.91 5.68 -17.65
CA SER A 197 3.05 4.28 -17.24
C SER A 197 1.96 3.85 -16.23
N SER A 198 1.55 4.76 -15.33
CA SER A 198 0.45 4.56 -14.39
C SER A 198 -0.91 4.53 -15.09
N PHE A 199 -1.08 5.30 -16.18
CA PHE A 199 -2.32 5.28 -16.96
C PHE A 199 -2.54 3.92 -17.65
N ILE A 200 -1.48 3.33 -18.19
CA ILE A 200 -1.53 2.10 -19.00
C ILE A 200 -1.71 0.83 -18.19
N THR A 201 -1.16 0.81 -16.97
CA THR A 201 -1.46 -0.27 -16.02
C THR A 201 -2.93 -0.30 -15.64
N GLY A 202 -3.67 0.79 -15.87
CA GLY A 202 -5.07 0.94 -15.49
C GLY A 202 -5.26 0.99 -13.97
N GLU A 203 -4.17 1.03 -13.21
CA GLU A 203 -4.17 1.02 -11.75
C GLU A 203 -4.10 2.46 -11.21
N ARG A 204 -5.27 2.94 -10.81
CA ARG A 204 -5.52 4.29 -10.28
C ARG A 204 -4.64 4.61 -9.07
N SER A 205 -4.39 3.60 -8.25
CA SER A 205 -3.50 3.65 -7.10
C SER A 205 -2.10 4.14 -7.50
N PHE A 206 -1.53 3.66 -8.61
CA PHE A 206 -0.20 4.08 -9.04
C PHE A 206 -0.13 5.53 -9.49
N LEU A 207 -1.19 6.03 -10.13
CA LEU A 207 -1.29 7.44 -10.50
C LEU A 207 -1.35 8.32 -9.25
N ILE A 208 -2.17 7.94 -8.26
CA ILE A 208 -2.25 8.62 -6.96
C ILE A 208 -0.88 8.62 -6.28
N ILE A 209 -0.21 7.47 -6.23
CA ILE A 209 1.12 7.32 -5.61
C ILE A 209 2.14 8.26 -6.26
N SER A 210 2.19 8.29 -7.59
CA SER A 210 3.14 9.14 -8.32
C SER A 210 2.97 10.63 -8.02
N ILE A 211 1.73 11.08 -7.81
CA ILE A 211 1.42 12.48 -7.43
C ILE A 211 1.73 12.75 -5.95
N LEU A 212 1.49 11.77 -5.07
CA LEU A 212 1.55 11.97 -3.63
C LEU A 212 2.98 11.88 -3.03
N LEU A 213 3.86 11.05 -3.60
CA LEU A 213 5.23 10.86 -3.09
C LEU A 213 6.05 12.16 -2.97
N PRO A 214 5.99 13.11 -3.94
CA PRO A 214 6.63 14.42 -3.79
C PRO A 214 6.22 15.17 -2.51
N PHE A 215 4.95 15.15 -2.13
CA PHE A 215 4.48 15.84 -0.92
C PHE A 215 5.00 15.19 0.36
N MET A 216 5.10 13.85 0.40
CA MET A 216 5.69 13.14 1.52
C MET A 216 7.19 13.43 1.66
N LEU A 217 7.91 13.58 0.54
CA LEU A 217 9.32 14.02 0.57
C LEU A 217 9.48 15.45 1.07
N LEU A 218 8.61 16.37 0.64
CA LEU A 218 8.61 17.75 1.13
C LEU A 218 8.36 17.81 2.64
N TYR A 219 7.42 17.00 3.13
CA TYR A 219 7.16 16.86 4.55
C TYR A 219 8.41 16.38 5.30
N GLU A 220 9.07 15.32 4.86
CA GLU A 220 10.29 14.84 5.54
C GLU A 220 11.44 15.85 5.53
N LYS A 221 11.60 16.59 4.43
CA LYS A 221 12.66 17.60 4.36
C LYS A 221 12.38 18.79 5.27
N ARG A 222 11.16 19.33 5.25
CA ARG A 222 10.82 20.62 5.87
C ARG A 222 10.20 20.48 7.26
N GLY A 223 9.62 19.33 7.58
CA GLY A 223 8.90 19.08 8.84
C GLY A 223 7.63 19.91 9.01
N GLU A 224 7.12 20.52 7.93
CA GLU A 224 5.98 21.42 7.97
C GLU A 224 4.68 20.65 7.69
N THR A 225 3.72 20.72 8.61
CA THR A 225 2.43 20.02 8.53
C THR A 225 1.58 20.44 7.33
N ARG A 226 1.81 21.62 6.74
CA ARG A 226 1.11 22.05 5.51
C ARG A 226 1.24 21.05 4.36
N TYR A 227 2.36 20.33 4.26
CA TYR A 227 2.54 19.32 3.22
C TYR A 227 1.69 18.07 3.45
N LEU A 228 1.41 17.72 4.71
CA LEU A 228 0.47 16.66 5.05
C LEU A 228 -0.97 17.06 4.68
N PHE A 229 -1.35 18.30 4.97
CA PHE A 229 -2.66 18.82 4.57
C PHE A 229 -2.83 18.88 3.05
N LEU A 230 -1.80 19.32 2.32
CA LEU A 230 -1.79 19.28 0.86
C LEU A 230 -1.89 17.86 0.32
N PHE A 231 -1.13 16.91 0.88
CA PHE A 231 -1.22 15.49 0.55
C PHE A 231 -2.64 14.96 0.74
N LEU A 232 -3.27 15.21 1.88
CA LEU A 232 -4.64 14.77 2.17
C LEU A 232 -5.65 15.43 1.22
N PHE A 233 -5.55 16.74 1.02
CA PHE A 233 -6.43 17.49 0.12
C PHE A 233 -6.35 16.96 -1.32
N ILE A 234 -5.15 16.78 -1.86
CA ILE A 234 -4.93 16.26 -3.20
C ILE A 234 -5.47 14.83 -3.32
N THR A 235 -5.27 13.99 -2.29
CA THR A 235 -5.85 12.64 -2.26
C THR A 235 -7.37 12.68 -2.37
N ILE A 236 -8.05 13.54 -1.59
CA ILE A 236 -9.51 13.69 -1.62
C ILE A 236 -9.98 14.19 -2.98
N VAL A 237 -9.33 15.22 -3.54
CA VAL A 237 -9.66 15.76 -4.86
C VAL A 237 -9.54 14.67 -5.92
N ILE A 238 -8.44 13.91 -5.93
CA ILE A 238 -8.27 12.82 -6.89
C ILE A 238 -9.35 11.76 -6.69
N LEU A 239 -9.64 11.33 -5.46
CA LEU A 239 -10.69 10.33 -5.20
C LEU A 239 -12.07 10.80 -5.69
N ILE A 240 -12.44 12.06 -5.48
CA ILE A 240 -13.71 12.63 -5.95
C ILE A 240 -13.75 12.72 -7.47
N LEU A 241 -12.70 13.24 -8.10
CA LEU A 241 -12.60 13.29 -9.57
C LEU A 241 -12.69 11.88 -10.15
N TYR A 242 -12.05 10.92 -9.48
CA TYR A 242 -12.01 9.54 -9.91
C TYR A 242 -13.36 8.84 -9.73
N ALA A 243 -14.14 9.16 -8.69
CA ALA A 243 -15.44 8.54 -8.46
C ALA A 243 -16.34 8.57 -9.71
N LYS A 244 -16.28 9.65 -10.50
CA LYS A 244 -17.02 9.80 -11.76
C LYS A 244 -16.62 8.80 -12.87
N PHE A 245 -15.46 8.16 -12.77
CA PHE A 245 -14.95 7.17 -13.71
C PHE A 245 -14.96 5.74 -13.15
N LYS A 246 -15.42 5.51 -11.91
CA LYS A 246 -15.52 4.16 -11.34
C LYS A 246 -16.87 3.56 -11.69
N VAL A 247 -16.89 2.42 -12.40
CA VAL A 247 -18.13 1.72 -12.77
C VAL A 247 -19.10 1.55 -11.60
N THR A 248 -18.58 1.32 -10.38
CA THR A 248 -19.40 1.17 -9.17
C THR A 248 -19.87 2.48 -8.52
N LEU A 249 -19.46 3.64 -9.04
CA LEU A 249 -19.75 4.99 -8.52
C LEU A 249 -20.30 5.94 -9.59
N ILE A 250 -20.28 5.58 -10.89
CA ILE A 250 -20.74 6.42 -11.99
C ILE A 250 -22.17 6.93 -11.77
N TYR A 251 -23.04 6.09 -11.20
CA TYR A 251 -24.43 6.42 -10.89
C TYR A 251 -24.67 6.75 -9.41
N SER A 252 -23.62 7.10 -8.67
CA SER A 252 -23.75 7.43 -7.24
C SER A 252 -24.35 8.81 -7.04
N ASN A 253 -25.49 8.87 -6.34
CA ASN A 253 -26.09 10.14 -5.91
C ASN A 253 -25.32 10.82 -4.77
N ASN A 254 -24.43 10.09 -4.07
CA ASN A 254 -23.59 10.63 -3.00
C ASN A 254 -22.18 10.02 -3.05
N ALA A 255 -21.34 10.63 -3.88
CA ALA A 255 -19.98 10.17 -4.12
C ALA A 255 -19.13 10.07 -2.84
N ILE A 256 -19.32 10.99 -1.88
CA ILE A 256 -18.53 10.99 -0.62
C ILE A 256 -18.89 9.79 0.24
N SER A 257 -20.20 9.57 0.47
CA SER A 257 -20.67 8.43 1.26
C SER A 257 -20.20 7.11 0.64
N ASP A 258 -20.28 7.02 -0.68
CA ASP A 258 -19.84 5.84 -1.39
C ASP A 258 -18.32 5.65 -1.38
N ILE A 259 -17.50 6.70 -1.47
CA ILE A 259 -16.04 6.59 -1.30
C ILE A 259 -15.73 6.04 0.09
N ILE A 260 -16.34 6.61 1.14
CA ILE A 260 -16.08 6.16 2.51
C ILE A 260 -16.49 4.69 2.67
N LYS A 261 -17.67 4.31 2.20
CA LYS A 261 -18.18 2.94 2.34
C LYS A 261 -17.55 1.93 1.40
N LYS A 262 -17.14 2.31 0.18
CA LYS A 262 -16.67 1.39 -0.87
C LYS A 262 -15.15 1.38 -1.03
N ASP A 263 -14.45 2.43 -0.61
CA ASP A 263 -12.99 2.51 -0.77
C ASP A 263 -12.25 2.52 0.57
N ILE A 264 -12.85 3.11 1.62
CA ILE A 264 -12.17 3.31 2.91
C ILE A 264 -12.58 2.25 3.95
N ASP A 265 -13.87 1.95 4.06
CA ASP A 265 -14.42 1.08 5.11
C ASP A 265 -13.94 -0.38 5.00
N MET A 266 -13.13 -0.79 5.97
CA MET A 266 -12.61 -2.15 6.15
C MET A 266 -13.34 -2.94 7.24
N ASN A 267 -14.29 -2.33 7.98
CA ASN A 267 -14.94 -2.96 9.12
C ASN A 267 -15.76 -4.18 8.72
N TRP A 268 -16.58 -4.02 7.68
CA TRP A 268 -17.50 -5.07 7.23
C TRP A 268 -16.77 -6.38 6.87
N ASN A 269 -15.60 -6.29 6.24
CA ASN A 269 -14.75 -7.45 5.93
C ASN A 269 -14.14 -8.08 7.18
N LEU A 270 -13.68 -7.25 8.12
CA LEU A 270 -13.14 -7.76 9.38
C LEU A 270 -14.22 -8.52 10.17
N TRP A 271 -15.42 -7.95 10.31
CA TRP A 271 -16.55 -8.61 10.98
C TRP A 271 -16.89 -9.95 10.34
N TYR A 272 -16.97 -9.97 9.01
CA TYR A 272 -17.26 -11.19 8.28
C TYR A 272 -16.20 -12.27 8.50
N ILE A 273 -14.91 -11.90 8.46
CA ILE A 273 -13.80 -12.83 8.67
C ILE A 273 -13.79 -13.37 10.10
N LEU A 274 -14.07 -12.53 11.10
CA LEU A 274 -14.11 -12.96 12.51
C LEU A 274 -15.18 -14.03 12.75
N ASN A 275 -16.36 -13.88 12.14
CA ASN A 275 -17.43 -14.88 12.21
C ASN A 275 -17.06 -16.24 11.60
N ASN A 276 -16.02 -16.27 10.77
CA ASN A 276 -15.55 -17.47 10.08
C ASN A 276 -14.14 -17.90 10.53
N SER A 277 -13.58 -17.26 11.55
CA SER A 277 -12.24 -17.54 12.06
C SER A 277 -12.28 -18.26 13.39
N GLY A 278 -11.56 -19.38 13.47
CA GLY A 278 -11.26 -20.08 14.72
C GLY A 278 -9.94 -19.58 15.32
N LEU A 279 -9.42 -20.33 16.30
CA LEU A 279 -8.22 -19.94 17.02
C LEU A 279 -6.94 -20.06 16.17
N PHE A 280 -6.84 -21.10 15.34
CA PHE A 280 -5.65 -21.39 14.50
C PHE A 280 -5.94 -21.49 12.99
N SER A 281 -7.21 -21.42 12.60
CA SER A 281 -7.65 -21.62 11.21
C SER A 281 -8.88 -20.77 10.91
N SER A 282 -9.24 -20.63 9.64
CA SER A 282 -10.51 -20.05 9.22
C SER A 282 -11.26 -21.02 8.31
N LYS A 283 -12.58 -20.88 8.23
CA LYS A 283 -13.42 -21.63 7.27
C LYS A 283 -13.27 -21.12 5.82
N ILE A 284 -12.57 -20.00 5.64
CA ILE A 284 -12.45 -19.28 4.36
C ILE A 284 -11.43 -19.96 3.44
N ILE A 285 -10.33 -20.48 4.01
CA ILE A 285 -9.28 -21.19 3.28
C ILE A 285 -9.22 -22.65 3.71
N SER A 286 -8.82 -23.52 2.79
CA SER A 286 -8.77 -24.97 3.02
C SER A 286 -7.74 -25.38 4.06
N PHE A 287 -6.57 -24.74 4.08
CA PHE A 287 -5.49 -25.05 5.03
C PHE A 287 -4.84 -23.77 5.57
N PRO A 288 -4.49 -23.71 6.88
CA PRO A 288 -3.80 -22.56 7.45
C PRO A 288 -2.51 -22.20 6.70
N GLY A 289 -2.30 -20.91 6.43
CA GLY A 289 -1.12 -20.40 5.72
C GLY A 289 -1.05 -20.70 4.22
N SER A 290 -2.00 -21.45 3.66
CA SER A 290 -2.03 -21.79 2.23
C SER A 290 -2.05 -20.56 1.32
N GLY A 291 -2.69 -19.47 1.76
CA GLY A 291 -2.70 -18.21 1.03
C GLY A 291 -1.30 -17.64 0.79
N TYR A 292 -0.42 -17.68 1.80
CA TYR A 292 0.98 -17.26 1.65
C TYR A 292 1.78 -18.21 0.75
N LEU A 293 1.60 -19.52 0.92
CA LEU A 293 2.26 -20.52 0.08
C LEU A 293 1.90 -20.34 -1.40
N TYR A 294 0.61 -20.23 -1.73
CA TYR A 294 0.16 -20.03 -3.12
C TYR A 294 0.62 -18.69 -3.70
N THR A 295 0.77 -17.69 -2.84
CA THR A 295 1.28 -16.38 -3.22
C THR A 295 2.79 -16.41 -3.50
N ILE A 296 3.58 -17.17 -2.75
CA ILE A 296 5.01 -17.39 -3.07
C ILE A 296 5.16 -18.16 -4.38
N LEU A 297 4.32 -19.17 -4.59
CA LEU A 297 4.28 -19.92 -5.83
C LEU A 297 3.71 -19.09 -7.00
N ILE A 298 3.34 -17.81 -6.82
CA ILE A 298 2.71 -17.00 -7.87
C ILE A 298 3.53 -16.97 -9.17
N PHE A 299 4.85 -16.95 -9.04
CA PHE A 299 5.81 -16.89 -10.14
C PHE A 299 6.06 -18.25 -10.82
N LEU A 300 5.59 -19.36 -10.23
CA LEU A 300 5.65 -20.67 -10.88
C LEU A 300 4.41 -20.85 -11.78
N PRO A 301 4.62 -21.23 -13.05
CA PRO A 301 3.52 -21.50 -13.96
C PRO A 301 2.73 -22.72 -13.45
N ARG A 302 1.41 -22.73 -13.70
CA ARG A 302 0.53 -23.82 -13.26
C ARG A 302 0.86 -25.17 -13.91
N THR A 303 1.58 -25.15 -15.03
CA THR A 303 2.13 -26.36 -15.65
C THR A 303 3.14 -27.07 -14.74
N ILE A 304 3.91 -26.33 -13.93
CA ILE A 304 4.90 -26.87 -12.98
C ILE A 304 4.26 -27.12 -11.60
N ALA A 305 3.36 -26.24 -11.18
CA ALA A 305 2.68 -26.34 -9.88
C ALA A 305 1.14 -26.34 -10.04
N PRO A 306 0.53 -27.43 -10.54
CA PRO A 306 -0.91 -27.50 -10.79
C PRO A 306 -1.73 -27.49 -9.50
N PHE A 307 -1.13 -27.93 -8.38
CA PHE A 307 -1.74 -27.93 -7.04
C PHE A 307 -1.82 -26.52 -6.40
N LYS A 308 -1.23 -25.51 -7.03
CA LYS A 308 -1.23 -24.13 -6.52
C LYS A 308 -2.65 -23.56 -6.58
N GLY A 309 -3.21 -23.29 -5.40
CA GLY A 309 -4.48 -22.60 -5.23
C GLY A 309 -4.37 -21.10 -5.54
N TYR A 310 -5.31 -20.34 -5.00
CA TYR A 310 -5.41 -18.90 -5.22
C TYR A 310 -4.80 -18.12 -4.05
N SER A 311 -4.36 -16.89 -4.30
CA SER A 311 -3.89 -16.01 -3.21
C SER A 311 -5.00 -15.79 -2.19
N THR A 312 -4.65 -15.48 -0.93
CA THR A 312 -5.63 -15.25 0.16
C THR A 312 -6.74 -14.30 -0.29
N THR A 313 -6.33 -13.21 -0.94
CA THR A 313 -7.23 -12.18 -1.44
C THR A 313 -8.18 -12.74 -2.49
N MET A 314 -7.68 -13.52 -3.45
CA MET A 314 -8.52 -14.11 -4.49
C MET A 314 -9.46 -15.19 -3.97
N GLN A 315 -8.99 -16.00 -3.03
CA GLN A 315 -9.80 -16.98 -2.36
C GLN A 315 -10.95 -16.31 -1.59
N PHE A 316 -10.68 -15.22 -0.86
CA PHE A 316 -11.70 -14.50 -0.09
C PHE A 316 -12.66 -13.70 -0.97
N THR A 317 -12.16 -12.83 -1.85
CA THR A 317 -13.01 -11.86 -2.55
C THR A 317 -13.81 -12.46 -3.69
N TYR A 318 -13.26 -13.46 -4.39
CA TYR A 318 -13.92 -14.06 -5.55
C TYR A 318 -14.58 -15.39 -5.22
N TYR A 319 -13.78 -16.41 -4.85
CA TYR A 319 -14.31 -17.76 -4.66
C TYR A 319 -15.28 -17.83 -3.48
N TYR A 320 -14.83 -17.41 -2.30
CA TYR A 320 -15.64 -17.44 -1.10
C TYR A 320 -16.78 -16.40 -1.16
N GLY A 321 -16.50 -15.22 -1.72
CA GLY A 321 -17.47 -14.15 -1.98
C GLY A 321 -18.68 -14.62 -2.80
N ILE A 322 -18.43 -15.26 -3.95
CA ILE A 322 -19.49 -15.77 -4.84
C ILE A 322 -20.23 -16.93 -4.18
N GLN A 323 -19.53 -17.90 -3.61
CA GLN A 323 -20.14 -19.07 -2.97
C GLN A 323 -21.12 -18.70 -1.86
N ASN A 324 -20.83 -17.64 -1.11
CA ASN A 324 -21.62 -17.21 0.04
C ASN A 324 -22.50 -15.98 -0.25
N SER A 325 -22.62 -15.56 -1.51
CA SER A 325 -23.40 -14.39 -1.93
C SER A 325 -23.06 -13.11 -1.12
N ILE A 326 -21.78 -12.96 -0.77
CA ILE A 326 -21.29 -11.78 -0.05
C ILE A 326 -21.13 -10.67 -1.10
N PRO A 327 -21.66 -9.46 -0.86
CA PRO A 327 -21.53 -8.34 -1.79
C PRO A 327 -20.10 -7.76 -1.78
N MET A 328 -19.10 -8.59 -2.09
CA MET A 328 -17.70 -8.20 -2.30
C MET A 328 -17.47 -7.54 -3.67
N GLY A 329 -18.57 -7.31 -4.41
CA GLY A 329 -18.66 -6.48 -5.61
C GLY A 329 -17.79 -6.90 -6.78
N THR A 330 -17.42 -8.18 -6.85
CA THR A 330 -16.71 -8.77 -8.00
C THR A 330 -17.44 -10.04 -8.44
N TYR A 331 -18.13 -9.98 -9.57
CA TYR A 331 -18.81 -11.12 -10.21
C TYR A 331 -17.91 -11.84 -11.22
N SER A 332 -16.75 -11.26 -11.54
CA SER A 332 -15.75 -11.84 -12.43
C SER A 332 -14.32 -11.52 -11.95
N ILE A 333 -13.36 -12.36 -12.36
CA ILE A 333 -11.92 -12.14 -12.10
C ILE A 333 -11.47 -10.77 -12.65
N ASN A 334 -12.05 -10.32 -13.77
CA ASN A 334 -11.73 -9.01 -14.35
C ASN A 334 -12.15 -7.85 -13.42
N GLN A 335 -13.21 -8.03 -12.61
CA GLN A 335 -13.68 -7.04 -11.65
C GLN A 335 -12.86 -7.03 -10.35
N MET A 336 -12.14 -8.11 -10.02
CA MET A 336 -11.31 -8.20 -8.82
C MET A 336 -10.25 -7.11 -8.70
N ASN A 337 -9.74 -6.61 -9.83
CA ASN A 337 -8.74 -5.55 -9.87
C ASN A 337 -9.20 -4.21 -9.24
N TRP A 338 -10.49 -4.08 -8.90
CA TRP A 338 -11.11 -2.82 -8.48
C TRP A 338 -11.62 -2.81 -7.04
N GLN A 339 -11.59 -3.94 -6.32
CA GLN A 339 -12.21 -4.10 -4.99
C GLN A 339 -11.41 -4.98 -4.02
N TYR A 340 -10.12 -4.69 -3.87
CA TYR A 340 -9.33 -5.32 -2.81
C TYR A 340 -9.50 -4.57 -1.49
N LYS A 341 -10.40 -5.07 -0.64
CA LYS A 341 -10.58 -4.58 0.73
C LYS A 341 -10.03 -5.58 1.73
N PHE A 342 -8.72 -5.83 1.66
CA PHE A 342 -8.12 -6.93 2.37
C PHE A 342 -6.75 -6.50 2.88
N GLY A 343 -6.70 -6.05 4.14
CA GLY A 343 -5.46 -5.63 4.80
C GLY A 343 -4.71 -6.79 5.45
N ILE A 344 -3.57 -6.48 6.06
CA ILE A 344 -2.74 -7.49 6.76
C ILE A 344 -3.49 -8.16 7.92
N ILE A 345 -4.34 -7.43 8.65
CA ILE A 345 -5.09 -8.00 9.79
C ILE A 345 -6.07 -9.06 9.30
N GLN A 346 -6.80 -8.75 8.21
CA GLN A 346 -7.69 -9.68 7.55
C GLN A 346 -6.92 -10.87 6.97
N GLU A 347 -5.78 -10.64 6.34
CA GLU A 347 -4.91 -11.69 5.79
C GLU A 347 -4.41 -12.64 6.87
N ALA A 348 -3.99 -12.11 8.02
CA ALA A 348 -3.51 -12.90 9.16
C ALA A 348 -4.65 -13.76 9.75
N LEU A 349 -5.83 -13.18 9.94
CA LEU A 349 -7.02 -13.89 10.42
C LEU A 349 -7.45 -15.02 9.48
N VAL A 350 -7.52 -14.74 8.18
CA VAL A 350 -7.90 -15.76 7.20
C VAL A 350 -6.87 -16.89 7.18
N ASN A 351 -5.57 -16.57 7.24
CA ASN A 351 -4.53 -17.59 7.15
C ASN A 351 -4.34 -18.41 8.43
N PHE A 352 -4.48 -17.82 9.60
CA PHE A 352 -4.05 -18.46 10.86
C PHE A 352 -5.02 -18.23 12.02
N GLY A 353 -6.24 -17.74 11.76
CA GLY A 353 -7.21 -17.42 12.80
C GLY A 353 -6.72 -16.33 13.76
N TYR A 354 -7.22 -16.34 15.00
CA TYR A 354 -6.83 -15.37 16.03
C TYR A 354 -5.33 -15.42 16.36
N PHE A 355 -4.70 -16.60 16.29
CA PHE A 355 -3.25 -16.74 16.49
C PHE A 355 -2.45 -15.94 15.44
N GLY A 356 -2.96 -15.85 14.22
CA GLY A 356 -2.39 -15.03 13.15
C GLY A 356 -2.21 -13.57 13.55
N ILE A 357 -3.21 -12.97 14.21
CA ILE A 357 -3.13 -11.58 14.68
C ILE A 357 -1.92 -11.40 15.60
N VAL A 358 -1.75 -12.30 16.57
CA VAL A 358 -0.67 -12.18 17.55
C VAL A 358 0.70 -12.18 16.86
N TYR A 359 0.93 -13.16 16.00
CA TYR A 359 2.20 -13.32 15.31
C TYR A 359 2.46 -12.21 14.28
N PHE A 360 1.49 -11.92 13.42
CA PHE A 360 1.66 -10.94 12.34
C PHE A 360 1.73 -9.51 12.84
N SER A 361 0.99 -9.13 13.89
CA SER A 361 1.10 -7.79 14.48
C SER A 361 2.49 -7.55 15.07
N LEU A 362 3.04 -8.52 15.82
CA LEU A 362 4.42 -8.44 16.33
C LEU A 362 5.45 -8.34 15.19
N LEU A 363 5.32 -9.20 14.18
CA LEU A 363 6.19 -9.20 13.01
C LEU A 363 6.12 -7.87 12.24
N LEU A 364 4.90 -7.34 12.05
CA LEU A 364 4.68 -6.05 11.40
C LEU A 364 5.38 -4.91 12.15
N GLY A 365 5.32 -4.91 13.49
CA GLY A 365 6.05 -3.96 14.31
C GLY A 365 7.56 -3.99 14.06
N ILE A 366 8.13 -5.19 13.98
CA ILE A 366 9.54 -5.41 13.66
C ILE A 366 9.86 -4.89 12.24
N ILE A 367 9.00 -5.17 11.26
CA ILE A 367 9.15 -4.71 9.87
C ILE A 367 9.13 -3.18 9.80
N LEU A 368 8.18 -2.52 10.47
CA LEU A 368 8.11 -1.06 10.53
C LEU A 368 9.39 -0.45 11.12
N TYR A 369 9.97 -1.09 12.15
CA TYR A 369 11.24 -0.65 12.70
C TYR A 369 12.41 -0.84 11.71
N TYR A 370 12.46 -1.95 10.99
CA TYR A 370 13.47 -2.15 9.95
C TYR A 370 13.37 -1.15 8.82
N MET A 371 12.15 -0.85 8.37
CA MET A 371 11.89 0.19 7.37
C MET A 371 12.36 1.56 7.89
N GLU A 372 12.15 1.88 9.17
CA GLU A 372 12.62 3.12 9.79
C GLU A 372 14.16 3.23 9.72
N ASN A 373 14.87 2.12 9.97
CA ASN A 373 16.32 2.08 9.86
C ASN A 373 16.81 2.28 8.41
N ILE A 374 16.11 1.70 7.44
CA ILE A 374 16.39 1.91 6.01
C ILE A 374 16.20 3.40 5.69
N HIS A 375 15.11 4.01 6.15
CA HIS A 375 14.85 5.44 6.00
C HIS A 375 15.97 6.29 6.62
N HIS A 376 16.40 5.99 7.86
CA HIS A 376 17.48 6.73 8.52
C HIS A 376 18.78 6.68 7.71
N LYS A 377 19.09 5.56 7.07
CA LYS A 377 20.25 5.40 6.19
C LYS A 377 20.06 6.06 4.81
N TYR A 378 18.85 5.99 4.26
CA TYR A 378 18.48 6.47 2.93
C TYR A 378 17.25 7.37 3.02
N LYS A 379 17.45 8.65 3.35
CA LYS A 379 16.35 9.60 3.60
C LYS A 379 15.34 9.72 2.45
N ILE A 380 15.76 9.49 1.20
CA ILE A 380 14.89 9.44 0.03
C ILE A 380 13.71 8.47 0.20
N THR A 381 13.93 7.35 0.89
CA THR A 381 12.95 6.27 1.00
C THR A 381 11.79 6.61 1.94
N TYR A 382 11.84 7.75 2.64
CA TYR A 382 10.80 8.15 3.58
C TYR A 382 9.41 8.12 2.95
N GLY A 383 9.23 8.75 1.79
CA GLY A 383 7.90 8.93 1.20
C GLY A 383 7.24 7.59 0.88
N ILE A 384 7.98 6.69 0.22
CA ILE A 384 7.47 5.38 -0.14
C ILE A 384 7.30 4.46 1.08
N LEU A 385 8.19 4.51 2.07
CA LEU A 385 8.06 3.69 3.29
C LEU A 385 6.92 4.17 4.19
N ALA A 386 6.69 5.48 4.28
CA ALA A 386 5.53 6.07 4.96
C ALA A 386 4.22 5.63 4.29
N LEU A 387 4.18 5.66 2.95
CA LEU A 387 3.04 5.17 2.18
C LEU A 387 2.80 3.67 2.39
N ILE A 388 3.82 2.82 2.30
CA ILE A 388 3.71 1.38 2.58
C ILE A 388 3.10 1.16 3.98
N SER A 389 3.60 1.89 4.98
CA SER A 389 3.13 1.79 6.36
C SER A 389 1.65 2.18 6.49
N LEU A 390 1.24 3.27 5.82
CA LEU A 390 -0.15 3.74 5.79
C LEU A 390 -1.11 2.77 5.09
N VAL A 391 -0.63 2.02 4.09
CA VAL A 391 -1.47 1.18 3.23
C VAL A 391 -1.62 -0.26 3.75
N PHE A 392 -0.78 -0.71 4.69
CA PHE A 392 -0.92 -2.05 5.31
C PHE A 392 -2.33 -2.41 5.87
N PRO A 393 -3.12 -1.46 6.40
CA PRO A 393 -4.51 -1.73 6.78
C PRO A 393 -5.48 -1.94 5.59
N PHE A 394 -5.10 -1.46 4.40
CA PHE A 394 -5.91 -1.49 3.18
C PHE A 394 -5.53 -2.61 2.22
N THR A 395 -4.25 -3.03 2.21
CA THR A 395 -3.73 -4.01 1.25
C THR A 395 -3.07 -5.23 1.91
N PRO A 396 -3.08 -6.38 1.22
CA PRO A 396 -2.40 -7.57 1.70
C PRO A 396 -0.89 -7.34 1.74
N PHE A 397 -0.20 -8.01 2.66
CA PHE A 397 1.23 -7.85 2.88
C PHE A 397 2.03 -8.06 1.60
N PHE A 398 1.73 -9.14 0.86
CA PHE A 398 2.43 -9.47 -0.36
C PHE A 398 2.21 -8.44 -1.47
N THR A 399 0.99 -7.92 -1.61
CA THR A 399 0.68 -6.88 -2.61
C THR A 399 1.41 -5.59 -2.28
N ALA A 400 1.41 -5.16 -1.01
CA ALA A 400 2.16 -4.00 -0.57
C ALA A 400 3.65 -4.13 -0.89
N ILE A 401 4.24 -5.30 -0.63
CA ILE A 401 5.65 -5.55 -0.89
C ILE A 401 5.95 -5.63 -2.39
N THR A 402 5.23 -6.44 -3.15
CA THR A 402 5.54 -6.66 -4.57
C THR A 402 5.39 -5.40 -5.41
N LEU A 403 4.44 -4.52 -5.07
CA LEU A 403 4.20 -3.28 -5.83
C LEU A 403 5.09 -2.11 -5.37
N LEU A 404 5.34 -1.97 -4.07
CA LEU A 404 5.98 -0.75 -3.52
C LEU A 404 7.45 -0.95 -3.13
N LEU A 405 7.88 -2.17 -2.79
CA LEU A 405 9.29 -2.44 -2.47
C LEU A 405 10.25 -2.19 -3.67
N PRO A 406 9.88 -2.47 -4.93
CA PRO A 406 10.74 -2.16 -6.07
C PRO A 406 11.13 -0.67 -6.15
N ILE A 407 10.22 0.24 -5.77
CA ILE A 407 10.49 1.68 -5.72
C ILE A 407 11.58 1.98 -4.68
N VAL A 408 11.45 1.43 -3.47
CA VAL A 408 12.45 1.57 -2.39
C VAL A 408 13.83 1.08 -2.86
N LEU A 409 13.88 -0.11 -3.47
CA LEU A 409 15.13 -0.70 -3.94
C LEU A 409 15.76 0.14 -5.06
N ALA A 410 14.96 0.62 -6.01
CA ALA A 410 15.43 1.47 -7.09
C ALA A 410 16.03 2.79 -6.56
N GLU A 411 15.35 3.46 -5.61
CA GLU A 411 15.87 4.67 -4.97
C GLU A 411 17.21 4.46 -4.27
N ILE A 412 17.37 3.35 -3.54
CA ILE A 412 18.62 2.99 -2.86
C ILE A 412 19.74 2.76 -3.88
N VAL A 413 19.45 2.05 -4.98
CA VAL A 413 20.43 1.79 -6.05
C VAL A 413 20.85 3.09 -6.73
N LEU A 414 19.91 3.98 -7.04
CA LEU A 414 20.21 5.28 -7.65
C LEU A 414 21.16 6.11 -6.78
N ILE A 415 20.90 6.21 -5.46
CA ILE A 415 21.78 6.92 -4.52
C ILE A 415 23.17 6.28 -4.44
N LYS A 416 23.25 4.95 -4.34
CA LYS A 416 24.55 4.26 -4.27
C LYS A 416 25.36 4.46 -5.56
N GLY A 417 24.70 4.42 -6.72
CA GLY A 417 25.31 4.66 -8.01
C GLY A 417 25.84 6.11 -8.15
N GLU A 418 25.09 7.12 -7.70
CA GLU A 418 25.53 8.52 -7.71
C GLU A 418 26.77 8.72 -6.84
N LYS A 419 26.77 8.20 -5.60
CA LYS A 419 27.93 8.29 -4.69
C LYS A 419 29.20 7.68 -5.27
N TYR A 420 29.08 6.62 -6.08
CA TYR A 420 30.23 6.05 -6.78
C TYR A 420 30.78 6.99 -7.84
N ALA A 421 29.90 7.60 -8.65
CA ALA A 421 30.29 8.54 -9.68
C ALA A 421 30.99 9.77 -9.08
N GLU A 422 30.44 10.33 -8.00
CA GLU A 422 31.07 11.45 -7.30
C GLU A 422 32.48 11.10 -6.79
N LYS A 423 32.68 9.93 -6.18
CA LYS A 423 34.00 9.54 -5.67
C LYS A 423 35.05 9.26 -6.74
N LYS A 424 34.64 8.83 -7.94
CA LYS A 424 35.56 8.46 -9.03
C LYS A 424 35.89 9.62 -9.94
N TYR A 425 34.99 10.59 -10.06
CA TYR A 425 35.10 11.72 -10.99
C TYR A 425 35.20 13.09 -10.31
N ALA A 426 35.26 13.15 -8.97
CA ALA A 426 35.76 14.31 -8.22
C ALA A 426 37.28 14.24 -8.13
#